data_AF-A0A3C1P435-F1
#
_entry.id   AF-A0A3C1P435-F1
#
_cell.length_a   1.000
_cell.length_b   1.000
_cell.length_c   1.000
_cell.angle_alpha   90.00
_cell.angle_beta   90.00
_cell.angle_gamma   90.00
#
_symmetry.space_group_name_H-M   'P 1'
#
loop_
_entity.id
_entity.type
_entity.pdbx_description
1 polymer ?
#
loop_
_entity_poly.entity_id
_entity_poly.type
_entity_poly.pdbx_seq_one_letter_code
_entity_poly.pdbx_strand_id
1 'polypeptide(L)'
;LEANPRASRTVPFVSKATAVPVAKAAARVMVGESIADLRAEGILPAHGDGGSMPHGSAISVKEAVLPFGRFHGVDTVLGPEMKSTGEVMGIDDSFGTAFAKSQDAAFSGGLPMSGTAFVSLANRDKRGAIFPIKRLSDLGFRIVATAGTAAVLRRNGIPVDELRKQHEGRGPQGEPTTVDAILAGEIQLIVNTPYGVGPRLDGYEIRTAAVIRGVPCITTVQGLAAAVQGIDSLQHEEPGVRTLQEHAADLNRLRAAADIEEGR
;
A
#
# COMPACT_ATOMS: atom_id res chain seq x y z
N LEU A 1 17.32 6.85 10.31
CA LEU A 1 18.47 6.21 9.62
C LEU A 1 19.50 7.26 9.24
N GLU A 2 19.08 8.33 8.56
CA GLU A 2 19.95 9.46 8.19
C GLU A 2 19.20 10.79 8.37
N ALA A 3 19.93 11.91 8.37
CA ALA A 3 19.37 13.25 8.37
C ALA A 3 19.64 13.93 7.03
N ASN A 4 18.59 14.47 6.41
CA ASN A 4 18.68 15.23 5.17
C ASN A 4 18.39 16.70 5.50
N PRO A 5 19.41 17.60 5.61
CA PRO A 5 19.21 19.00 5.97
C PRO A 5 18.71 19.83 4.77
N ARG A 6 17.63 19.37 4.15
CA ARG A 6 16.95 19.96 2.99
C ARG A 6 15.52 19.45 2.91
N ALA A 7 14.70 20.06 2.06
CA ALA A 7 13.38 19.53 1.75
C ALA A 7 13.48 18.10 1.17
N SER A 8 12.65 17.20 1.71
CA SER A 8 12.51 15.84 1.22
C SER A 8 11.36 15.73 0.22
N ARG A 9 11.35 14.64 -0.57
CA ARG A 9 10.26 14.35 -1.52
C ARG A 9 8.88 14.21 -0.87
N THR A 10 8.82 14.01 0.45
CA THR A 10 7.55 13.89 1.19
C THR A 10 6.95 15.23 1.61
N VAL A 11 7.66 16.36 1.46
CA VAL A 11 7.14 17.68 1.88
C VAL A 11 5.79 18.02 1.23
N PRO A 12 5.58 17.82 -0.09
CA PRO A 12 4.28 18.07 -0.70
C PRO A 12 3.16 17.19 -0.13
N PHE A 13 3.40 15.88 0.02
CA PHE A 13 2.46 14.95 0.62
C PHE A 13 2.08 15.37 2.06
N VAL A 14 3.08 15.64 2.90
CA VAL A 14 2.85 16.09 4.29
C VAL A 14 2.04 17.38 4.30
N SER A 15 2.38 18.35 3.44
CA SER A 15 1.67 19.63 3.40
C SER A 15 0.19 19.48 3.01
N LYS A 16 -0.13 18.50 2.15
CA LYS A 16 -1.53 18.20 1.79
C LYS A 16 -2.24 17.39 2.87
N ALA A 17 -1.57 16.42 3.46
CA ALA A 17 -2.12 15.59 4.54
C ALA A 17 -2.47 16.42 5.77
N THR A 18 -1.61 17.38 6.15
CA THR A 18 -1.76 18.18 7.37
C THR A 18 -2.38 19.54 7.13
N ALA A 19 -2.57 19.96 5.88
CA ALA A 19 -2.94 21.33 5.50
C ALA A 19 -1.96 22.41 6.00
N VAL A 20 -0.72 22.04 6.36
CA VAL A 20 0.33 22.99 6.77
C VAL A 20 1.27 23.27 5.59
N PRO A 21 1.45 24.53 5.16
CA PRO A 21 2.28 24.86 4.00
C PRO A 21 3.78 24.88 4.35
N VAL A 22 4.35 23.71 4.68
CA VAL A 22 5.72 23.55 5.21
C VAL A 22 6.78 24.20 4.31
N ALA A 23 6.68 24.02 2.99
CA ALA A 23 7.63 24.63 2.06
C ALA A 23 7.57 26.17 2.06
N LYS A 24 6.36 26.74 2.14
CA LYS A 24 6.17 28.20 2.22
C LYS A 24 6.73 28.73 3.54
N ALA A 25 6.41 28.07 4.65
CA ALA A 25 6.92 28.43 5.97
C ALA A 25 8.45 28.39 6.01
N ALA A 26 9.06 27.31 5.54
CA ALA A 26 10.52 27.17 5.48
C ALA A 26 11.17 28.25 4.61
N ALA A 27 10.57 28.59 3.46
CA ALA A 27 11.07 29.68 2.61
C ALA A 27 11.04 31.04 3.31
N ARG A 28 9.97 31.35 4.05
CA ARG A 28 9.84 32.59 4.83
C ARG A 28 10.86 32.65 5.98
N VAL A 29 11.08 31.53 6.66
CA VAL A 29 12.13 31.42 7.68
C VAL A 29 13.52 31.71 7.08
N MET A 30 13.82 31.16 5.90
CA MET A 30 15.11 31.40 5.23
C MET A 30 15.35 32.87 4.85
N VAL A 31 14.29 33.68 4.70
CA VAL A 31 14.41 35.13 4.41
C VAL A 31 14.28 36.02 5.65
N GLY A 32 14.28 35.42 6.86
CA GLY A 32 14.43 36.14 8.13
C GLY A 32 13.18 36.21 9.01
N GLU A 33 12.06 35.63 8.60
CA GLU A 33 10.86 35.58 9.45
C GLU A 33 10.98 34.51 10.54
N SER A 34 10.50 34.79 11.75
CA SER A 34 10.53 33.81 12.83
C SER A 34 9.33 32.85 12.75
N ILE A 35 9.47 31.66 13.38
CA ILE A 35 8.32 30.75 13.57
C ILE A 35 7.19 31.44 14.35
N ALA A 36 7.52 32.35 15.27
CA ALA A 36 6.52 33.10 16.04
C ALA A 36 5.68 34.02 15.12
N ASP A 37 6.33 34.72 14.19
CA ASP A 37 5.64 35.57 13.21
C ASP A 37 4.70 34.73 12.33
N LEU A 38 5.19 33.59 11.83
CA LEU A 38 4.39 32.67 11.01
C LEU A 38 3.20 32.06 11.75
N ARG A 39 3.31 31.86 13.06
CA ARG A 39 2.19 31.42 13.91
C ARG A 39 1.18 32.54 14.14
N ALA A 40 1.65 33.75 14.42
CA ALA A 40 0.78 34.92 14.61
C ALA A 40 -0.04 35.23 13.35
N GLU A 41 0.53 34.99 12.16
CA GLU A 41 -0.17 35.13 10.87
C GLU A 41 -1.06 33.92 10.50
N GLY A 42 -1.05 32.85 11.29
CA GLY A 42 -1.80 31.62 11.00
C GLY A 42 -1.26 30.78 9.84
N ILE A 43 -0.01 31.01 9.41
CA ILE A 43 0.66 30.17 8.39
C ILE A 43 1.05 28.81 8.98
N LEU A 44 1.54 28.83 10.22
CA LEU A 44 1.83 27.64 11.00
C LEU A 44 0.79 27.45 12.10
N PRO A 45 0.50 26.21 12.52
CA PRO A 45 -0.31 25.95 13.70
C PRO A 45 0.26 26.69 14.92
N ALA A 46 -0.63 27.22 15.78
CA ALA A 46 -0.26 27.97 16.98
C ALA A 46 0.70 27.18 17.89
N HIS A 47 0.56 25.86 17.91
CA HIS A 47 1.37 24.95 18.71
C HIS A 47 1.90 23.77 17.88
N GLY A 48 2.99 23.17 18.35
CA GLY A 48 3.61 22.00 17.73
C GLY A 48 4.29 22.29 16.38
N ASP A 49 4.56 21.22 15.65
CA ASP A 49 5.24 21.20 14.35
C ASP A 49 4.27 20.94 13.17
N GLY A 50 2.97 20.82 13.45
CA GLY A 50 1.94 20.46 12.47
C GLY A 50 1.91 18.98 12.08
N GLY A 51 2.78 18.14 12.66
CA GLY A 51 2.78 16.69 12.47
C GLY A 51 1.85 15.94 13.41
N SER A 52 1.50 16.55 14.56
CA SER A 52 0.47 16.04 15.47
C SER A 52 -0.91 16.35 14.90
N MET A 53 -1.63 15.30 14.50
CA MET A 53 -2.97 15.41 13.91
C MET A 53 -4.03 15.34 15.02
N PRO A 54 -5.06 16.20 15.02
CA PRO A 54 -6.13 16.12 16.00
C PRO A 54 -6.94 14.82 15.85
N HIS A 55 -7.58 14.38 16.93
CA HIS A 55 -8.47 13.21 16.89
C HIS A 55 -9.57 13.40 15.83
N GLY A 56 -9.90 12.33 15.11
CA GLY A 56 -10.87 12.38 14.01
C GLY A 56 -10.32 12.92 12.69
N SER A 57 -9.01 13.22 12.60
CA SER A 57 -8.38 13.57 11.32
C SER A 57 -8.47 12.41 10.33
N ALA A 58 -8.78 12.74 9.08
CA ALA A 58 -8.72 11.78 7.98
C ALA A 58 -7.30 11.21 7.82
N ILE A 59 -7.24 9.96 7.40
CA ILE A 59 -6.02 9.22 7.10
C ILE A 59 -5.59 9.54 5.66
N SER A 60 -4.32 9.86 5.51
CA SER A 60 -3.68 10.10 4.22
C SER A 60 -2.67 9.00 3.93
N VAL A 61 -2.87 8.25 2.84
CA VAL A 61 -1.98 7.19 2.38
C VAL A 61 -1.26 7.66 1.12
N LYS A 62 0.06 7.44 1.08
CA LYS A 62 0.88 7.69 -0.11
C LYS A 62 1.30 6.37 -0.72
N GLU A 63 1.03 6.17 -2.01
CA GLU A 63 1.51 5.01 -2.77
C GLU A 63 2.46 5.44 -3.88
N ALA A 64 3.47 4.63 -4.15
CA ALA A 64 4.46 4.84 -5.20
C ALA A 64 3.98 4.27 -6.54
N VAL A 65 4.21 5.01 -7.62
CA VAL A 65 3.99 4.53 -8.99
C VAL A 65 5.29 3.99 -9.56
N LEU A 66 5.28 2.72 -9.94
CA LEU A 66 6.45 1.98 -10.42
C LEU A 66 6.38 1.78 -11.94
N PRO A 67 7.45 2.03 -12.69
CA PRO A 67 7.45 1.97 -14.16
C PRO A 67 7.58 0.53 -14.71
N PHE A 68 7.19 -0.48 -13.94
CA PHE A 68 7.44 -1.89 -14.28
C PHE A 68 6.78 -2.34 -15.59
N GLY A 69 5.61 -1.79 -15.93
CA GLY A 69 4.96 -2.04 -17.22
C GLY A 69 5.69 -1.45 -18.43
N ARG A 70 6.68 -0.55 -18.23
CA ARG A 70 7.45 0.08 -19.31
C ARG A 70 8.76 -0.66 -19.62
N PHE A 71 9.31 -1.39 -18.66
CA PHE A 71 10.61 -2.05 -18.75
C PHE A 71 10.47 -3.56 -18.58
N HIS A 72 10.10 -4.24 -19.66
CA HIS A 72 10.00 -5.70 -19.68
C HIS A 72 11.36 -6.35 -19.42
N GLY A 73 11.38 -7.48 -18.71
CA GLY A 73 12.60 -8.21 -18.37
C GLY A 73 13.35 -7.67 -17.13
N VAL A 74 12.83 -6.62 -16.48
CA VAL A 74 13.38 -6.12 -15.21
C VAL A 74 12.64 -6.75 -14.03
N ASP A 75 13.38 -7.21 -13.03
CA ASP A 75 12.76 -7.74 -11.81
C ASP A 75 12.08 -6.63 -11.00
N THR A 76 10.81 -6.85 -10.69
CA THR A 76 9.92 -5.89 -10.01
C THR A 76 9.98 -5.96 -8.49
N VAL A 77 10.99 -6.60 -7.93
CA VAL A 77 11.24 -6.61 -6.49
C VAL A 77 11.63 -5.22 -5.98
N LEU A 78 11.01 -4.84 -4.88
CA LEU A 78 11.38 -3.68 -4.07
C LEU A 78 12.68 -3.96 -3.31
N GLY A 79 13.56 -2.98 -3.27
CA GLY A 79 14.87 -3.09 -2.63
C GLY A 79 15.28 -1.80 -1.91
N PRO A 80 16.54 -1.70 -1.46
CA PRO A 80 17.05 -0.49 -0.82
C PRO A 80 17.13 0.70 -1.78
N GLU A 81 17.19 0.44 -3.09
CA GLU A 81 17.17 1.46 -4.13
C GLU A 81 15.73 1.85 -4.52
N MET A 82 15.49 3.16 -4.64
CA MET A 82 14.20 3.71 -5.08
C MET A 82 14.06 3.58 -6.60
N LYS A 83 13.06 2.81 -7.06
CA LYS A 83 12.74 2.63 -8.50
C LYS A 83 11.47 3.35 -8.96
N SER A 84 10.72 3.97 -8.05
CA SER A 84 9.45 4.62 -8.36
C SER A 84 9.64 5.95 -9.09
N THR A 85 8.77 6.24 -10.05
CA THR A 85 8.81 7.46 -10.87
C THR A 85 7.79 8.51 -10.44
N GLY A 86 6.77 8.12 -9.68
CA GLY A 86 5.70 9.00 -9.22
C GLY A 86 5.11 8.53 -7.91
N GLU A 87 4.11 9.27 -7.44
CA GLU A 87 3.36 8.96 -6.23
C GLU A 87 1.91 9.46 -6.36
N VAL A 88 1.01 8.79 -5.66
CA VAL A 88 -0.40 9.14 -5.54
C VAL A 88 -0.81 9.18 -4.07
N MET A 89 -1.95 9.80 -3.80
CA MET A 89 -2.45 10.01 -2.44
C MET A 89 -3.92 9.59 -2.35
N GLY A 90 -4.23 8.71 -1.40
CA GLY A 90 -5.60 8.40 -0.99
C GLY A 90 -5.91 9.05 0.35
N ILE A 91 -7.06 9.72 0.47
CA ILE A 91 -7.53 10.34 1.70
C ILE A 91 -8.90 9.78 2.05
N ASP A 92 -9.06 9.33 3.28
CA ASP A 92 -10.33 8.87 3.82
C ASP A 92 -10.34 8.87 5.35
N ASP A 93 -11.51 8.83 5.97
CA ASP A 93 -11.65 8.76 7.43
C ASP A 93 -11.24 7.37 7.98
N SER A 94 -11.17 6.35 7.10
CA SER A 94 -10.68 5.00 7.42
C SER A 94 -9.41 4.62 6.65
N PHE A 95 -8.54 3.81 7.28
CA PHE A 95 -7.28 3.41 6.65
C PHE A 95 -7.51 2.54 5.41
N GLY A 96 -8.46 1.60 5.48
CA GLY A 96 -8.75 0.68 4.39
C GLY A 96 -9.18 1.41 3.12
N THR A 97 -10.14 2.33 3.22
CA THR A 97 -10.59 3.13 2.07
C THR A 97 -9.52 4.09 1.58
N ALA A 98 -8.75 4.74 2.47
CA ALA A 98 -7.62 5.60 2.07
C ALA A 98 -6.56 4.80 1.30
N PHE A 99 -6.24 3.59 1.76
CA PHE A 99 -5.33 2.68 1.08
C PHE A 99 -5.90 2.25 -0.27
N ALA A 100 -7.16 1.80 -0.33
CA ALA A 100 -7.82 1.40 -1.57
C ALA A 100 -7.80 2.51 -2.63
N LYS A 101 -8.12 3.75 -2.26
CA LYS A 101 -8.01 4.94 -3.14
C LYS A 101 -6.58 5.13 -3.67
N SER A 102 -5.57 4.94 -2.82
CA SER A 102 -4.17 5.04 -3.26
C SER A 102 -3.79 3.94 -4.26
N GLN A 103 -4.33 2.73 -4.10
CA GLN A 103 -4.07 1.63 -5.02
C GLN A 103 -4.76 1.84 -6.36
N ASP A 104 -6.02 2.29 -6.34
CA ASP A 104 -6.79 2.61 -7.56
C ASP A 104 -6.10 3.70 -8.40
N ALA A 105 -5.55 4.72 -7.73
CA ALA A 105 -4.78 5.77 -8.40
C ALA A 105 -3.41 5.30 -8.90
N ALA A 106 -2.76 4.34 -8.23
CA ALA A 106 -1.42 3.87 -8.58
C ALA A 106 -1.42 2.79 -9.67
N PHE A 107 -2.49 2.00 -9.74
CA PHE A 107 -2.56 0.79 -10.54
C PHE A 107 -3.86 0.70 -11.32
N SER A 108 -3.77 0.49 -12.63
CA SER A 108 -4.93 0.31 -13.50
C SER A 108 -5.73 -0.93 -13.08
N GLY A 109 -6.87 -0.71 -12.42
CA GLY A 109 -7.77 -1.76 -11.92
C GLY A 109 -7.82 -1.90 -10.39
N GLY A 110 -7.02 -1.13 -9.65
CA GLY A 110 -7.07 -1.08 -8.18
C GLY A 110 -6.89 -2.43 -7.50
N LEU A 111 -7.51 -2.57 -6.32
CA LEU A 111 -7.57 -3.84 -5.58
C LEU A 111 -8.76 -4.68 -6.07
N PRO A 112 -8.59 -6.00 -6.26
CA PRO A 112 -9.70 -6.87 -6.62
C PRO A 112 -10.65 -7.04 -5.44
N MET A 113 -11.95 -7.09 -5.71
CA MET A 113 -12.97 -7.35 -4.67
C MET A 113 -13.39 -8.83 -4.60
N SER A 114 -13.01 -9.67 -5.56
CA SER A 114 -13.30 -11.11 -5.54
C SER A 114 -12.34 -11.87 -6.47
N GLY A 115 -12.43 -13.20 -6.45
CA GLY A 115 -11.68 -14.08 -7.35
C GLY A 115 -10.67 -14.96 -6.61
N THR A 116 -9.55 -15.24 -7.27
CA THR A 116 -8.51 -16.13 -6.76
C THR A 116 -7.27 -15.33 -6.35
N ALA A 117 -6.77 -15.61 -5.15
CA ALA A 117 -5.53 -15.07 -4.64
C ALA A 117 -4.43 -16.14 -4.61
N PHE A 118 -3.35 -15.92 -5.34
CA PHE A 118 -2.15 -16.76 -5.28
C PHE A 118 -1.21 -16.29 -4.17
N VAL A 119 -0.74 -17.23 -3.34
CA VAL A 119 0.13 -16.96 -2.20
C VAL A 119 1.41 -17.82 -2.24
N SER A 120 2.56 -17.16 -2.24
CA SER A 120 3.87 -17.81 -2.12
C SER A 120 4.78 -17.00 -1.20
N LEU A 121 5.05 -17.55 -0.01
CA LEU A 121 5.70 -16.81 1.07
C LEU A 121 7.11 -17.32 1.39
N ALA A 122 7.94 -16.39 1.85
CA ALA A 122 9.19 -16.67 2.53
C ALA A 122 8.90 -17.27 3.92
N ASN A 123 9.73 -18.20 4.39
CA ASN A 123 9.49 -18.88 5.66
C ASN A 123 9.33 -17.90 6.85
N ARG A 124 10.11 -16.81 6.88
CA ARG A 124 10.01 -15.76 7.91
C ARG A 124 8.65 -15.04 7.92
N ASP A 125 8.00 -14.97 6.77
CA ASP A 125 6.79 -14.19 6.53
C ASP A 125 5.52 -15.01 6.74
N LYS A 126 5.62 -16.35 6.69
CA LYS A 126 4.48 -17.27 6.84
C LYS A 126 3.67 -17.01 8.11
N ARG A 127 4.32 -16.78 9.26
CA ARG A 127 3.60 -16.55 10.52
C ARG A 127 2.78 -15.26 10.49
N GLY A 128 3.36 -14.17 9.98
CA GLY A 128 2.69 -12.86 9.93
C GLY A 128 1.56 -12.80 8.91
N ALA A 129 1.60 -13.64 7.87
CA ALA A 129 0.61 -13.64 6.80
C ALA A 129 -0.65 -14.49 7.08
N ILE A 130 -0.65 -15.36 8.11
CA ILE A 130 -1.78 -16.26 8.38
C ILE A 130 -3.09 -15.49 8.55
N PHE A 131 -3.13 -14.48 9.42
CA PHE A 131 -4.36 -13.72 9.69
C PHE A 131 -4.83 -12.90 8.49
N PRO A 132 -3.97 -12.13 7.78
CA PRO A 132 -4.37 -11.47 6.55
C PRO A 132 -4.94 -12.43 5.49
N ILE A 133 -4.32 -13.60 5.28
CA ILE A 133 -4.79 -14.59 4.30
C ILE A 133 -6.11 -15.23 4.76
N LYS A 134 -6.25 -15.52 6.05
CA LYS A 134 -7.51 -16.01 6.61
C LYS A 134 -8.63 -15.00 6.36
N ARG A 135 -8.40 -13.72 6.62
CA ARG A 135 -9.39 -12.67 6.35
C ARG A 135 -9.71 -12.58 4.85
N LEU A 136 -8.72 -12.67 3.97
CA LEU A 136 -8.94 -12.70 2.53
C LEU A 136 -9.83 -13.89 2.11
N SER A 137 -9.59 -15.08 2.68
CA SER A 137 -10.44 -16.25 2.48
C SER A 137 -11.87 -16.02 3.02
N ASP A 138 -12.02 -15.33 4.15
CA ASP A 138 -13.33 -15.00 4.74
C ASP A 138 -14.11 -13.98 3.91
N LEU A 139 -13.40 -13.11 3.18
CA LEU A 139 -13.95 -12.20 2.18
C LEU A 139 -14.31 -12.90 0.86
N GLY A 140 -14.21 -14.23 0.81
CA GLY A 140 -14.67 -15.06 -0.31
C GLY A 140 -13.64 -15.34 -1.40
N PHE A 141 -12.37 -14.97 -1.21
CA PHE A 141 -11.33 -15.34 -2.18
C PHE A 141 -11.01 -16.82 -2.14
N ARG A 142 -10.86 -17.43 -3.32
CA ARG A 142 -10.22 -18.75 -3.44
C ARG A 142 -8.72 -18.58 -3.23
N ILE A 143 -8.16 -19.29 -2.26
CA ILE A 143 -6.71 -19.24 -1.99
C ILE A 143 -6.02 -20.39 -2.72
N VAL A 144 -5.02 -20.06 -3.52
CA VAL A 144 -4.10 -21.03 -4.14
C VAL A 144 -2.67 -20.72 -3.75
N ALA A 145 -1.83 -21.73 -3.55
CA ALA A 145 -0.48 -21.50 -3.01
C ALA A 145 0.53 -22.55 -3.46
N THR A 146 1.82 -22.22 -3.34
CA THR A 146 2.90 -23.22 -3.47
C THR A 146 2.85 -24.22 -2.31
N ALA A 147 3.23 -25.48 -2.54
CA ALA A 147 3.12 -26.57 -1.56
C ALA A 147 3.58 -26.21 -0.13
N GLY A 148 4.76 -25.58 0.01
CA GLY A 148 5.28 -25.20 1.32
C GLY A 148 4.51 -24.08 2.02
N THR A 149 3.80 -23.23 1.27
CA THR A 149 2.89 -22.20 1.80
C THR A 149 1.54 -22.83 2.13
N ALA A 150 1.00 -23.65 1.22
CA ALA A 150 -0.26 -24.37 1.40
C ALA A 150 -0.27 -25.23 2.67
N ALA A 151 0.82 -25.96 2.95
CA ALA A 151 0.94 -26.78 4.16
C ALA A 151 0.75 -25.98 5.46
N VAL A 152 1.29 -24.76 5.53
CA VAL A 152 1.14 -23.89 6.72
C VAL A 152 -0.27 -23.31 6.81
N LEU A 153 -0.85 -22.92 5.68
CA LEU A 153 -2.21 -22.37 5.65
C LEU A 153 -3.25 -23.43 6.06
N ARG A 154 -3.16 -24.66 5.55
CA ARG A 154 -4.06 -25.77 5.93
C ARG A 154 -3.98 -26.09 7.41
N ARG A 155 -2.77 -26.09 7.99
CA ARG A 155 -2.58 -26.33 9.43
C ARG A 155 -3.26 -25.26 10.30
N ASN A 156 -3.49 -24.07 9.76
CA ASN A 156 -4.22 -22.98 10.42
C ASN A 156 -5.70 -22.91 10.00
N GLY A 157 -6.23 -23.96 9.37
CA GLY A 157 -7.64 -24.06 9.00
C GLY A 157 -8.06 -23.20 7.81
N ILE A 158 -7.12 -22.75 6.98
CA ILE A 158 -7.42 -21.99 5.76
C ILE A 158 -7.56 -22.98 4.59
N PRO A 159 -8.72 -23.03 3.90
CA PRO A 159 -8.87 -23.79 2.66
C PRO A 159 -7.91 -23.26 1.60
N VAL A 160 -7.12 -24.15 0.99
CA VAL A 160 -6.11 -23.76 0.00
C VAL A 160 -5.82 -24.89 -0.97
N ASP A 161 -5.82 -24.56 -2.26
CA ASP A 161 -5.38 -25.44 -3.32
C ASP A 161 -3.90 -25.23 -3.61
N GLU A 162 -3.25 -26.28 -4.10
CA GLU A 162 -1.85 -26.21 -4.51
C GLU A 162 -1.72 -25.87 -5.99
N LEU A 163 -0.80 -24.95 -6.30
CA LEU A 163 -0.33 -24.70 -7.66
C LEU A 163 1.14 -25.09 -7.79
N ARG A 164 1.45 -25.68 -8.95
CA ARG A 164 2.81 -26.09 -9.30
C ARG A 164 3.68 -24.87 -9.55
N LYS A 165 4.95 -24.96 -9.22
CA LYS A 165 5.94 -23.94 -9.58
C LYS A 165 6.32 -24.07 -11.05
N GLN A 166 6.91 -23.03 -11.61
CA GLN A 166 7.24 -23.00 -13.02
C GLN A 166 8.27 -24.08 -13.39
N HIS A 167 9.32 -24.25 -12.59
CA HIS A 167 10.33 -25.28 -12.84
C HIS A 167 9.81 -26.73 -12.70
N GLU A 168 8.66 -26.93 -12.04
CA GLU A 168 8.04 -28.26 -11.89
C GLU A 168 7.29 -28.69 -13.16
N GLY A 169 7.10 -27.76 -14.11
CA GLY A 169 6.33 -27.97 -15.33
C GLY A 169 4.85 -28.26 -15.09
N ARG A 170 4.10 -28.43 -16.19
CA ARG A 170 2.71 -28.92 -16.11
C ARG A 170 2.69 -30.34 -15.56
N GLY A 171 1.65 -30.66 -14.80
CA GLY A 171 1.49 -31.99 -14.24
C GLY A 171 1.13 -33.04 -15.32
N PRO A 172 1.20 -34.35 -14.98
CA PRO A 172 0.92 -35.43 -15.92
C PRO A 172 -0.49 -35.41 -16.51
N GLN A 173 -1.44 -34.76 -15.83
CA GLN A 173 -2.83 -34.61 -16.27
C GLN A 173 -3.12 -33.21 -16.82
N GLY A 174 -2.07 -32.41 -17.07
CA GLY A 174 -2.18 -31.05 -17.59
C GLY A 174 -2.39 -29.99 -16.51
N GLU A 175 -2.15 -30.30 -15.24
CA GLU A 175 -2.28 -29.32 -14.14
C GLU A 175 -1.36 -28.11 -14.41
N PRO A 176 -1.90 -26.88 -14.35
CA PRO A 176 -1.16 -25.68 -14.74
C PRO A 176 -0.06 -25.33 -13.72
N THR A 177 0.98 -24.65 -14.19
CA THR A 177 1.90 -23.95 -13.29
C THR A 177 1.28 -22.65 -12.77
N THR A 178 1.90 -22.06 -11.77
CA THR A 178 1.52 -20.73 -11.28
C THR A 178 1.55 -19.68 -12.40
N VAL A 179 2.58 -19.72 -13.26
CA VAL A 179 2.70 -18.77 -14.38
C VAL A 179 1.61 -19.01 -15.42
N ASP A 180 1.31 -20.29 -15.73
CA ASP A 180 0.18 -20.64 -16.61
C ASP A 180 -1.14 -20.04 -16.09
N ALA A 181 -1.45 -20.22 -14.80
CA ALA A 181 -2.68 -19.71 -14.19
C ALA A 181 -2.77 -18.17 -14.21
N ILE A 182 -1.65 -17.48 -13.96
CA ILE A 182 -1.59 -16.00 -14.08
C ILE A 182 -1.87 -15.59 -15.52
N LEU A 183 -1.15 -16.19 -16.48
CA LEU A 183 -1.28 -15.90 -17.90
C LEU A 183 -2.62 -16.32 -18.50
N ALA A 184 -3.37 -17.23 -17.86
CA ALA A 184 -4.75 -17.58 -18.20
C ALA A 184 -5.77 -16.57 -17.63
N GLY A 185 -5.38 -15.71 -16.68
CA GLY A 185 -6.29 -14.76 -16.01
C GLY A 185 -7.09 -15.39 -14.87
N GLU A 186 -6.64 -16.54 -14.35
CA GLU A 186 -7.31 -17.25 -13.26
C GLU A 186 -6.99 -16.66 -11.88
N ILE A 187 -6.01 -15.76 -11.79
CA ILE A 187 -5.52 -15.13 -10.56
C ILE A 187 -5.75 -13.62 -10.61
N GLN A 188 -6.43 -13.08 -9.60
CA GLN A 188 -6.76 -11.66 -9.47
C GLN A 188 -5.87 -10.94 -8.45
N LEU A 189 -5.24 -11.67 -7.53
CA LEU A 189 -4.31 -11.11 -6.55
C LEU A 189 -3.10 -12.02 -6.37
N ILE A 190 -1.90 -11.44 -6.36
CA ILE A 190 -0.66 -12.17 -6.10
C ILE A 190 -0.02 -11.66 -4.81
N VAL A 191 0.33 -12.59 -3.93
CA VAL A 191 1.12 -12.34 -2.72
C VAL A 191 2.41 -13.14 -2.84
N ASN A 192 3.52 -12.46 -3.15
CA ASN A 192 4.82 -13.08 -3.35
C ASN A 192 5.92 -12.37 -2.57
N THR A 193 6.19 -12.84 -1.34
CA THR A 193 7.30 -12.29 -0.54
C THR A 193 8.63 -12.93 -0.96
N PRO A 194 9.65 -12.17 -1.35
CA PRO A 194 10.92 -12.72 -1.82
C PRO A 194 11.76 -13.35 -0.70
N TYR A 195 12.53 -14.39 -1.04
CA TYR A 195 13.51 -15.02 -0.15
C TYR A 195 14.88 -14.34 -0.30
N GLY A 196 15.30 -13.55 0.68
CA GLY A 196 16.65 -12.96 0.69
C GLY A 196 16.94 -11.97 -0.45
N VAL A 197 18.22 -11.72 -0.74
CA VAL A 197 18.68 -10.87 -1.85
C VAL A 197 19.00 -11.78 -3.04
N GLY A 198 18.14 -11.77 -4.05
CA GLY A 198 18.37 -12.48 -5.31
C GLY A 198 17.10 -13.12 -5.88
N PRO A 199 17.00 -13.24 -7.21
CA PRO A 199 15.89 -13.92 -7.85
C PRO A 199 16.06 -15.44 -7.68
N ARG A 200 15.12 -16.09 -7.00
CA ARG A 200 14.79 -17.47 -7.40
C ARG A 200 14.01 -17.35 -8.72
N LEU A 201 14.37 -18.17 -9.71
CA LEU A 201 13.73 -18.17 -11.05
C LEU A 201 12.21 -18.04 -10.95
N ASP A 202 11.58 -18.91 -10.14
CA ASP A 202 10.12 -18.94 -10.02
C ASP A 202 9.51 -17.60 -9.57
N GLY A 203 10.17 -16.90 -8.63
CA GLY A 203 9.67 -15.64 -8.10
C GLY A 203 9.72 -14.52 -9.15
N TYR A 204 10.80 -14.49 -9.93
CA TYR A 204 10.96 -13.56 -11.05
C TYR A 204 9.86 -13.80 -12.09
N GLU A 205 9.66 -15.05 -12.51
CA GLU A 205 8.66 -15.40 -13.53
C GLU A 205 7.23 -15.06 -13.10
N ILE A 206 6.87 -15.32 -11.84
CA ILE A 206 5.56 -14.94 -11.27
C ILE A 206 5.34 -13.44 -11.37
N ARG A 207 6.33 -12.64 -10.95
CA ARG A 207 6.21 -11.19 -10.94
C ARG A 207 6.21 -10.61 -12.35
N THR A 208 6.98 -11.17 -13.27
CA THR A 208 6.93 -10.79 -14.69
C THR A 208 5.56 -11.09 -15.29
N ALA A 209 4.99 -12.27 -15.03
CA ALA A 209 3.65 -12.63 -15.48
C ALA A 209 2.57 -11.69 -14.89
N ALA A 210 2.71 -11.31 -13.62
CA ALA A 210 1.82 -10.37 -12.95
C ALA A 210 1.79 -9.00 -13.67
N VAL A 211 2.97 -8.46 -14.01
CA VAL A 211 3.08 -7.19 -14.74
C VAL A 211 2.45 -7.29 -16.12
N ILE A 212 2.74 -8.38 -16.86
CA ILE A 212 2.20 -8.60 -18.21
C ILE A 212 0.67 -8.61 -18.19
N ARG A 213 0.08 -9.25 -17.18
CA ARG A 213 -1.38 -9.41 -17.06
C ARG A 213 -2.07 -8.28 -16.32
N GLY A 214 -1.33 -7.32 -15.76
CA GLY A 214 -1.91 -6.31 -14.90
C GLY A 214 -2.60 -6.93 -13.68
N VAL A 215 -1.94 -7.87 -13.01
CA VAL A 215 -2.41 -8.44 -11.74
C VAL A 215 -1.66 -7.78 -10.59
N PRO A 216 -2.35 -7.21 -9.57
CA PRO A 216 -1.71 -6.67 -8.38
C PRO A 216 -0.80 -7.69 -7.70
N CYS A 217 0.45 -7.32 -7.47
CA CYS A 217 1.47 -8.19 -6.89
C CYS A 217 2.07 -7.56 -5.62
N ILE A 218 1.66 -8.09 -4.48
CA ILE A 218 2.09 -7.65 -3.15
C ILE A 218 3.31 -8.45 -2.73
N THR A 219 4.38 -7.76 -2.34
CA THR A 219 5.68 -8.38 -2.03
C THR A 219 6.05 -8.36 -0.55
N THR A 220 5.18 -7.85 0.32
CA THR A 220 5.41 -7.74 1.77
C THR A 220 4.18 -8.16 2.57
N VAL A 221 4.38 -8.63 3.80
CA VAL A 221 3.29 -9.00 4.72
C VAL A 221 2.48 -7.77 5.14
N GLN A 222 3.14 -6.63 5.32
CA GLN A 222 2.51 -5.38 5.69
C GLN A 222 1.62 -4.85 4.55
N GLY A 223 2.12 -4.92 3.31
CA GLY A 223 1.32 -4.60 2.13
C GLY A 223 0.11 -5.52 1.98
N LEU A 224 0.25 -6.80 2.33
CA LEU A 224 -0.87 -7.74 2.34
C LEU A 224 -1.92 -7.34 3.37
N ALA A 225 -1.51 -7.03 4.60
CA ALA A 225 -2.44 -6.60 5.64
C ALA A 225 -3.17 -5.30 5.27
N ALA A 226 -2.48 -4.37 4.60
CA ALA A 226 -3.10 -3.14 4.12
C ALA A 226 -4.07 -3.38 2.95
N ALA A 227 -3.69 -4.21 1.98
CA ALA A 227 -4.55 -4.58 0.87
C ALA A 227 -5.80 -5.31 1.34
N VAL A 228 -5.70 -6.22 2.31
CA VAL A 228 -6.87 -6.90 2.89
C VAL A 228 -7.84 -5.89 3.52
N GLN A 229 -7.35 -4.90 4.27
CA GLN A 229 -8.21 -3.83 4.80
C GLN A 229 -8.86 -3.00 3.69
N GLY A 230 -8.13 -2.72 2.61
CA GLY A 230 -8.68 -2.02 1.45
C GLY A 230 -9.77 -2.83 0.74
N ILE A 231 -9.53 -4.11 0.49
CA ILE A 231 -10.51 -5.03 -0.13
C ILE A 231 -11.76 -5.15 0.74
N ASP A 232 -11.58 -5.34 2.06
CA ASP A 232 -12.67 -5.39 3.03
C ASP A 232 -13.53 -4.12 2.96
N SER A 233 -12.89 -2.94 2.97
CA SER A 233 -13.59 -1.66 2.89
C SER A 233 -14.38 -1.52 1.58
N LEU A 234 -13.76 -1.86 0.44
CA LEU A 234 -14.41 -1.80 -0.87
C LEU A 234 -15.59 -2.77 -1.03
N GLN A 235 -15.59 -3.90 -0.31
CA GLN A 235 -16.73 -4.83 -0.32
C GLN A 235 -17.94 -4.31 0.48
N HIS A 236 -17.72 -3.41 1.44
CA HIS A 236 -18.78 -2.92 2.32
C HIS A 236 -19.34 -1.56 1.89
N GLU A 237 -18.49 -0.66 1.40
CA GLU A 237 -18.87 0.72 1.09
C GLU A 237 -18.17 1.25 -0.16
N GLU A 238 -18.90 2.05 -0.95
CA GLU A 238 -18.31 2.77 -2.08
C GLU A 238 -17.48 3.96 -1.59
N PRO A 239 -16.23 4.13 -2.06
CA PRO A 239 -15.40 5.25 -1.65
C PRO A 239 -15.99 6.61 -2.04
N GLY A 240 -16.28 7.45 -1.04
CA GLY A 240 -16.69 8.84 -1.26
C GLY A 240 -15.54 9.75 -1.73
N VAL A 241 -15.88 10.95 -2.21
CA VAL A 241 -14.91 11.98 -2.62
C VAL A 241 -15.02 13.23 -1.75
N ARG A 242 -13.88 13.87 -1.50
CA ARG A 242 -13.78 15.14 -0.78
C ARG A 242 -12.72 16.01 -1.44
N THR A 243 -12.97 17.31 -1.53
CA THR A 243 -11.99 18.27 -2.04
C THR A 243 -10.87 18.54 -1.02
N LEU A 244 -9.71 18.99 -1.49
CA LEU A 244 -8.61 19.37 -0.59
C LEU A 244 -8.98 20.58 0.29
N GLN A 245 -9.90 21.42 -0.17
CA GLN A 245 -10.41 22.58 0.54
C GLN A 245 -11.28 22.15 1.74
N GLU A 246 -12.18 21.19 1.53
CA GLU A 246 -12.99 20.60 2.60
C GLU A 246 -12.11 19.86 3.61
N HIS A 247 -11.14 19.06 3.14
CA HIS A 247 -10.16 18.39 4.01
C HIS A 247 -9.40 19.39 4.89
N ALA A 248 -8.89 20.48 4.30
CA ALA A 248 -8.18 21.51 5.06
C ALA A 248 -9.10 22.24 6.05
N ALA A 249 -10.34 22.53 5.66
CA ALA A 249 -11.32 23.17 6.54
C ALA A 249 -11.69 22.28 7.74
N ASP A 250 -11.85 20.97 7.53
CA ASP A 250 -12.12 20.01 8.59
C ASP A 250 -10.94 19.91 9.56
N LEU A 251 -9.71 19.82 9.06
CA LEU A 251 -8.51 19.81 9.91
C LEU A 251 -8.37 21.08 10.76
N ASN A 252 -8.66 22.24 10.18
CA ASN A 252 -8.63 23.49 10.93
C ASN A 252 -9.72 23.54 12.00
N ARG A 253 -10.92 23.01 11.71
CA ARG A 253 -12.01 22.88 12.69
C ARG A 253 -11.60 21.96 13.84
N LEU A 254 -11.00 20.81 13.53
CA LEU A 254 -10.55 19.83 14.54
C LEU A 254 -9.42 20.39 15.40
N ARG A 255 -8.48 21.14 14.83
CA ARG A 255 -7.42 21.82 15.61
C ARG A 255 -7.99 22.85 16.58
N ALA A 256 -8.92 23.70 16.10
CA ALA A 256 -9.57 24.69 16.95
C ALA A 256 -10.33 24.03 18.11
N ALA A 257 -11.00 22.89 17.87
CA ALA A 257 -11.66 22.13 18.93
C ALA A 257 -10.66 21.55 19.94
N ALA A 258 -9.55 20.97 19.47
CA ALA A 258 -8.51 20.41 20.33
C ALA A 258 -7.84 21.47 21.21
N ASP A 259 -7.59 22.68 20.67
CA ASP A 259 -7.02 23.77 21.45
C ASP A 259 -7.97 24.23 22.57
N ILE A 260 -9.28 24.29 22.31
CA ILE A 260 -10.29 24.58 23.34
C ILE A 260 -10.30 23.50 24.44
N GLU A 261 -10.26 22.22 24.06
CA GLU A 261 -10.23 21.10 25.02
C GLU A 261 -8.97 21.10 25.89
N GLU A 262 -7.83 21.48 25.32
CA GLU A 262 -6.55 21.55 26.02
C GLU A 262 -6.32 22.87 26.79
N GLY A 263 -7.28 23.80 26.74
CA GLY A 263 -7.22 25.09 27.43
C GLY A 263 -6.14 26.03 26.87
N ARG A 264 -5.87 25.93 25.56
CA ARG A 264 -4.87 26.74 24.84
C ARG A 264 -5.48 27.95 24.14
#